data_AF-A0A841EKF9-F1
#
_entry.id   AF-A0A841EKF9-F1
#
_cell.length_a   1.000
_cell.length_b   1.000
_cell.length_c   1.000
_cell.angle_alpha   90.00
_cell.angle_beta   90.00
_cell.angle_gamma   90.00
#
_symmetry.space_group_name_H-M   'P 1'
#
loop_
_entity.id
_entity.type
_entity.pdbx_description
1 polymer ?
#
loop_
_entity_poly.entity_id
_entity_poly.type
_entity_poly.pdbx_seq_one_letter_code
_entity_poly.pdbx_strand_id
1 'polypeptide(L)'
;MRNAGAPTERPPLLPEPAVDELRLEAVMGALADPLRMTVARKLLCESDEFDHPCGWFGFDRPRSSLTHHFKVLREAGVIHQRQYGLERRSRIRSEGLNQRFPGLLDLVAATGTDRPATGTRAEPS
;
A
#
# COMPACT_ATOMS: atom_id res chain seq x y z
N MET A 1 30.15 -28.46 -13.57
CA MET A 1 29.86 -27.06 -13.18
C MET A 1 28.84 -26.46 -14.12
N ARG A 2 27.66 -26.09 -13.59
CA ARG A 2 26.77 -25.03 -14.09
C ARG A 2 25.70 -24.85 -13.01
N ASN A 3 26.01 -24.00 -12.03
CA ASN A 3 25.05 -23.61 -10.99
C ASN A 3 24.15 -22.55 -11.63
N ALA A 4 22.90 -22.91 -11.94
CA ALA A 4 21.89 -21.97 -12.39
C ALA A 4 21.45 -21.14 -11.18
N GLY A 5 22.19 -20.05 -10.91
CA GLY A 5 21.83 -19.08 -9.88
C GLY A 5 20.48 -18.46 -10.22
N ALA A 6 19.47 -18.76 -9.42
CA ALA A 6 18.18 -18.10 -9.48
C ALA A 6 18.37 -16.59 -9.22
N PRO A 7 17.69 -15.67 -9.95
CA PRO A 7 17.65 -14.27 -9.54
C PRO A 7 16.63 -14.15 -8.40
N THR A 8 16.99 -14.62 -7.21
CA THR A 8 16.11 -14.61 -6.02
C THR A 8 16.45 -13.48 -5.05
N GLU A 9 17.02 -12.37 -5.52
CA GLU A 9 17.15 -11.18 -4.66
C GLU A 9 15.92 -10.30 -4.82
N ARG A 10 14.99 -10.43 -3.87
CA ARG A 10 13.97 -9.40 -3.68
C ARG A 10 14.70 -8.09 -3.36
N PRO A 11 14.45 -7.00 -4.10
CA PRO A 11 15.08 -5.71 -3.83
C PRO A 11 14.82 -5.27 -2.39
N PRO A 12 15.72 -4.48 -1.80
CA PRO A 12 15.55 -4.00 -0.44
C PRO A 12 14.28 -3.15 -0.32
N LEU A 13 13.71 -3.13 0.88
CA LEU A 13 12.62 -2.21 1.22
C LEU A 13 13.10 -0.77 1.08
N LEU A 14 12.23 0.08 0.57
CA LEU A 14 12.45 1.52 0.61
C LEU A 14 12.41 1.99 2.08
N PRO A 15 13.06 3.13 2.41
CA PRO A 15 13.08 3.65 3.78
C PRO A 15 11.66 3.73 4.36
N GLU A 16 11.44 3.06 5.49
CA GLU A 16 10.16 3.00 6.19
C GLU A 16 10.43 3.11 7.71
N PRO A 17 9.50 3.65 8.49
CA PRO A 17 9.68 3.77 9.94
C PRO A 17 9.77 2.40 10.61
N ALA A 18 10.50 2.31 11.72
CA ALA A 18 10.49 1.10 12.55
C ALA A 18 9.09 0.86 13.15
N VAL A 19 8.77 -0.38 13.54
CA VAL A 19 7.44 -0.72 14.13
C VAL A 19 7.19 0.11 15.40
N ASP A 20 8.22 0.34 16.20
CA ASP A 20 8.14 1.11 17.45
C ASP A 20 7.94 2.62 17.21
N GLU A 21 8.36 3.12 16.04
CA GLU A 21 8.20 4.52 15.63
C GLU A 21 6.82 4.80 15.03
N LEU A 22 6.00 3.77 14.81
CA LEU A 22 4.66 3.95 14.26
C LEU A 22 3.79 4.76 15.22
N ARG A 23 3.20 5.82 14.68
CA ARG A 23 2.30 6.74 15.38
C ARG A 23 0.88 6.52 14.89
N LEU A 24 -0.06 6.30 15.81
CA LEU A 24 -1.46 6.05 15.45
C LEU A 24 -2.03 7.24 14.66
N GLU A 25 -1.69 8.47 15.04
CA GLU A 25 -2.09 9.69 14.36
C GLU A 25 -1.61 9.75 12.91
N ALA A 26 -0.40 9.25 12.62
CA ALA A 26 0.14 9.19 11.26
C ALA A 26 -0.54 8.11 10.44
N VAL A 27 -0.78 6.94 11.04
CA VAL A 27 -1.50 5.82 10.40
C VAL A 27 -2.93 6.22 10.08
N MET A 28 -3.66 6.78 11.04
CA MET A 28 -5.04 7.23 10.83
C MET A 28 -5.11 8.41 9.86
N GLY A 29 -4.18 9.36 9.92
CA GLY A 29 -4.09 10.46 8.95
C GLY A 29 -3.82 9.96 7.52
N ALA A 30 -3.00 8.91 7.38
CA ALA A 30 -2.83 8.24 6.10
C ALA A 30 -4.11 7.50 5.67
N LEU A 31 -4.80 6.79 6.55
CA LEU A 31 -6.02 6.05 6.22
C LEU A 31 -7.27 6.95 6.04
N ALA A 32 -7.25 8.20 6.52
CA ALA A 32 -8.37 9.13 6.41
C ALA A 32 -8.70 9.55 4.95
N ASP A 33 -7.77 9.33 4.02
CA ASP A 33 -8.02 9.58 2.60
C ASP A 33 -8.68 8.35 1.95
N PRO A 34 -9.84 8.51 1.27
CA PRO A 34 -10.59 7.38 0.72
C PRO A 34 -9.79 6.51 -0.27
N LEU A 35 -8.87 7.13 -1.03
CA LEU A 35 -8.04 6.40 -1.98
C LEU A 35 -7.00 5.56 -1.23
N ARG A 36 -6.32 6.14 -0.23
CA ARG A 36 -5.36 5.41 0.61
C ARG A 36 -6.03 4.30 1.41
N MET A 37 -7.23 4.53 1.93
CA MET A 37 -8.04 3.49 2.57
C MET A 37 -8.35 2.35 1.59
N THR A 38 -8.76 2.67 0.37
CA THR A 38 -9.03 1.66 -0.68
C THR A 38 -7.78 0.84 -1.00
N VAL A 39 -6.62 1.48 -1.14
CA VAL A 39 -5.33 0.80 -1.35
C VAL A 39 -4.99 -0.13 -0.20
N ALA A 40 -5.06 0.37 1.04
CA ALA A 40 -4.74 -0.41 2.23
C ALA A 40 -5.66 -1.62 2.36
N ARG A 41 -6.96 -1.44 2.14
CA ARG A 41 -7.95 -2.52 2.15
C ARG A 41 -7.71 -3.55 1.05
N LYS A 42 -7.47 -3.10 -0.19
CA LYS A 42 -7.21 -4.01 -1.30
C LYS A 42 -5.97 -4.86 -1.05
N LEU A 43 -4.90 -4.25 -0.54
CA LEU A 43 -3.72 -4.99 -0.09
C LEU A 43 -4.03 -5.93 1.09
N LEU A 44 -4.84 -5.51 2.04
CA LEU A 44 -5.18 -6.34 3.21
C LEU A 44 -6.03 -7.56 2.84
N CYS A 45 -7.01 -7.41 1.95
CA CYS A 45 -8.01 -8.43 1.64
C CYS A 45 -7.63 -9.30 0.42
N GLU A 46 -6.92 -8.74 -0.57
CA GLU A 46 -6.72 -9.38 -1.88
C GLU A 46 -5.23 -9.67 -2.18
N SER A 47 -4.28 -9.31 -1.29
CA SER A 47 -2.86 -9.63 -1.55
C SER A 47 -2.45 -10.98 -0.94
N ASP A 48 -1.99 -11.89 -1.80
CA ASP A 48 -1.51 -13.23 -1.43
C ASP A 48 -0.02 -13.22 -1.03
N GLU A 49 0.40 -12.28 -0.16
CA GLU A 49 1.78 -12.08 0.32
C GLU A 49 2.82 -11.55 -0.70
N PHE A 50 2.43 -11.39 -1.97
CA PHE A 50 3.29 -10.82 -3.01
C PHE A 50 3.22 -9.29 -3.07
N ASP A 51 4.28 -8.66 -3.60
CA ASP A 51 4.28 -7.21 -3.80
C ASP A 51 3.53 -6.86 -5.09
N HIS A 52 2.51 -6.01 -5.00
CA HIS A 52 1.68 -5.62 -6.14
C HIS A 52 2.15 -4.30 -6.75
N PRO A 53 2.28 -4.20 -8.09
CA PRO A 53 2.63 -2.95 -8.74
C PRO A 53 1.50 -1.92 -8.62
N CYS A 54 1.84 -0.62 -8.69
CA CYS A 54 0.84 0.46 -8.65
C CYS A 54 -0.30 0.29 -9.70
N GLY A 55 -0.03 -0.38 -10.83
CA GLY A 55 -1.04 -0.67 -11.85
C GLY A 55 -2.09 -1.70 -11.46
N TRP A 56 -1.80 -2.57 -10.49
CA TRP A 56 -2.73 -3.62 -10.01
C TRP A 56 -3.97 -3.04 -9.31
N PHE A 57 -3.87 -1.80 -8.83
CA PHE A 57 -4.99 -1.14 -8.16
C PHE A 57 -6.07 -0.64 -9.12
N GLY A 58 -5.77 -0.51 -10.43
CA GLY A 58 -6.78 -0.17 -11.45
C GLY A 58 -7.35 1.25 -11.31
N PHE A 59 -6.62 2.19 -10.71
CA PHE A 59 -7.08 3.57 -10.59
C PHE A 59 -6.96 4.30 -11.92
N ASP A 60 -8.06 4.92 -12.35
CA ASP A 60 -8.10 5.85 -13.49
C ASP A 60 -7.60 7.25 -13.06
N ARG A 61 -6.35 7.31 -12.58
CA ARG A 61 -5.71 8.55 -12.12
C ARG A 61 -4.25 8.65 -12.58
N PRO A 62 -3.72 9.88 -12.71
CA PRO A 62 -2.32 10.09 -13.06
C PRO A 62 -1.35 9.39 -12.10
N ARG A 63 -0.26 8.82 -12.64
CA ARG A 63 0.80 8.15 -11.85
C ARG A 63 1.43 9.06 -10.79
N SER A 64 1.44 10.38 -11.01
CA SER A 64 1.98 11.38 -10.08
C SER A 64 1.21 11.41 -8.76
N SER A 65 -0.13 11.42 -8.81
CA SER A 65 -0.99 11.40 -7.62
C SER A 65 -0.81 10.09 -6.86
N LEU A 66 -0.88 8.95 -7.55
CA LEU A 66 -0.73 7.63 -6.92
C LEU A 66 0.60 7.49 -6.18
N THR A 67 1.69 7.93 -6.81
CA THR A 67 3.02 7.90 -6.20
C THR A 67 3.07 8.63 -4.86
N HIS A 68 2.39 9.77 -4.75
CA HIS A 68 2.28 10.52 -3.50
C HIS A 68 1.48 9.73 -2.45
N HIS A 69 0.32 9.17 -2.81
CA HIS A 69 -0.49 8.37 -1.88
C HIS A 69 0.28 7.15 -1.33
N PHE A 70 1.03 6.43 -2.18
CA PHE A 70 1.88 5.32 -1.75
C PHE A 70 3.03 5.78 -0.86
N LYS A 71 3.66 6.92 -1.17
CA LYS A 71 4.71 7.50 -0.32
C LYS A 71 4.18 7.81 1.08
N VAL A 72 3.01 8.44 1.19
CA VAL A 72 2.35 8.75 2.47
C VAL A 72 2.02 7.47 3.25
N LEU A 73 1.47 6.45 2.59
CA LEU A 73 1.20 5.16 3.23
C LEU A 73 2.48 4.48 3.76
N ARG A 74 3.58 4.54 2.99
CA ARG A 74 4.89 4.00 3.40
C ARG A 74 5.46 4.78 4.59
N GLU A 75 5.39 6.10 4.56
CA GLU A 75 5.91 6.96 5.64
C GLU A 75 5.10 6.86 6.93
N ALA A 76 3.80 6.56 6.83
CA ALA A 76 2.98 6.18 7.97
C ALA A 76 3.20 4.73 8.43
N GLY A 77 3.99 3.95 7.69
CA GLY A 77 4.29 2.54 7.98
C GLY A 77 3.12 1.58 7.75
N VAL A 78 2.15 1.97 6.92
CA VAL A 78 0.99 1.12 6.58
C VAL A 78 1.36 0.04 5.57
N ILE A 79 2.27 0.36 4.65
CA ILE A 79 2.70 -0.52 3.58
C ILE A 79 4.22 -0.68 3.56
N HIS A 80 4.65 -1.86 3.14
CA HIS A 80 5.99 -2.10 2.63
C HIS A 80 6.05 -1.72 1.15
N GLN A 81 7.15 -1.10 0.74
CA GLN A 81 7.37 -0.77 -0.66
C GLN A 81 8.76 -1.15 -1.13
N ARG A 82 8.87 -1.71 -2.33
CA ARG A 82 10.12 -2.10 -2.97
C ARG A 82 10.21 -1.52 -4.38
N GLN A 83 11.43 -1.18 -4.80
CA GLN A 83 11.72 -0.72 -6.16
C GLN A 83 12.23 -1.89 -7.00
N TYR A 84 11.41 -2.33 -7.96
CA TYR A 84 11.74 -3.37 -8.95
C TYR A 84 12.06 -2.69 -10.28
N GLY A 85 13.33 -2.33 -10.49
CA GLY A 85 13.76 -1.59 -11.68
C GLY A 85 13.06 -0.24 -11.78
N LEU A 86 12.17 -0.07 -12.77
CA LEU A 86 11.38 1.15 -12.97
C LEU A 86 10.03 1.14 -12.24
N GLU A 87 9.61 0.02 -11.68
CA GLU A 87 8.30 -0.13 -11.04
C GLU A 87 8.40 -0.21 -9.53
N ARG A 88 7.42 0.36 -8.83
CA ARG A 88 7.27 0.20 -7.39
C ARG A 88 6.20 -0.83 -7.10
N ARG A 89 6.51 -1.74 -6.19
CA ARG A 89 5.58 -2.74 -5.71
C ARG A 89 5.35 -2.57 -4.22
N SER A 90 4.10 -2.74 -3.80
CA SER A 90 3.64 -2.45 -2.44
C SER A 90 2.95 -3.67 -1.85
N ARG A 91 3.11 -3.86 -0.54
CA ARG A 91 2.45 -4.89 0.27
C ARG A 91 1.97 -4.28 1.58
N ILE A 92 0.89 -4.78 2.16
CA ILE A 92 0.44 -4.36 3.50
C ILE A 92 1.42 -4.81 4.60
N ARG A 93 1.68 -3.96 5.59
CA ARG A 93 2.52 -4.27 6.76
C ARG A 93 1.67 -4.87 7.89
N SER A 94 1.03 -6.00 7.62
CA SER A 94 0.02 -6.54 8.55
C SER A 94 0.61 -6.90 9.91
N GLU A 95 1.79 -7.53 9.93
CA GLU A 95 2.44 -8.00 11.16
C GLU A 95 2.82 -6.83 12.08
N GLY A 96 3.52 -5.82 11.55
CA GLY A 96 3.93 -4.64 12.33
C GLY A 96 2.74 -3.80 12.80
N LEU A 97 1.70 -3.65 11.98
CA LEU A 97 0.49 -2.92 12.37
C LEU A 97 -0.30 -3.66 13.44
N ASN A 98 -0.48 -4.99 13.33
CA ASN A 98 -1.16 -5.77 14.36
C ASN A 98 -0.36 -5.83 15.67
N GLN A 99 0.97 -5.86 15.61
CA GLN A 99 1.83 -5.81 16.79
C GLN A 99 1.68 -4.48 17.53
N ARG A 100 1.67 -3.35 16.81
CA ARG A 100 1.61 -2.02 17.42
C ARG A 100 0.19 -1.57 17.77
N PHE A 101 -0.78 -1.93 16.94
CA PHE A 101 -2.18 -1.51 16.99
C PHE A 101 -3.12 -2.71 16.76
N PRO A 102 -3.25 -3.61 17.74
CA PRO A 102 -4.11 -4.78 17.61
C PRO A 102 -5.57 -4.37 17.33
N GLY A 103 -6.21 -5.02 16.36
CA GLY A 103 -7.59 -4.75 15.93
C GLY A 103 -7.78 -3.62 14.92
N LEU A 104 -6.71 -2.85 14.59
CA LEU A 104 -6.80 -1.79 13.59
C LEU A 104 -7.07 -2.35 12.19
N LEU A 105 -6.36 -3.41 11.80
CA LEU A 105 -6.54 -4.02 10.49
C LEU A 105 -7.93 -4.63 10.32
N ASP A 106 -8.48 -5.22 11.39
CA ASP A 106 -9.84 -5.75 11.39
C ASP A 106 -10.87 -4.64 11.15
N LEU A 107 -10.68 -3.48 11.79
CA LEU A 107 -11.51 -2.30 11.54
C LEU A 107 -11.40 -1.81 10.10
N VAL A 108 -10.18 -1.75 9.55
CA VAL A 108 -9.93 -1.36 8.15
C VAL A 108 -10.57 -2.35 7.18
N ALA A 109 -10.50 -3.65 7.46
CA ALA A 109 -11.17 -4.69 6.66
C ALA A 109 -12.70 -4.51 6.67
N ALA A 110 -13.28 -4.25 7.85
CA ALA A 110 -14.72 -4.17 8.08
C ALA A 110 -15.39 -2.89 7.56
N THR A 111 -14.65 -1.78 7.45
CA THR A 111 -15.20 -0.45 7.03
C THR A 111 -15.49 -0.33 5.52
N GLY A 112 -15.41 -1.43 4.77
CA GLY A 112 -15.52 -1.49 3.32
C GLY A 112 -16.92 -1.45 2.69
N THR A 113 -17.95 -1.04 3.42
CA THR A 113 -19.33 -1.16 2.95
C THR A 113 -19.93 0.09 2.31
N ASP A 114 -19.17 1.15 2.01
CA ASP A 114 -19.80 2.29 1.33
C ASP A 114 -19.02 2.95 0.17
N ARG A 115 -19.79 3.01 -0.92
CA ARG A 115 -19.73 3.77 -2.17
C ARG A 115 -18.70 3.40 -3.25
N PRO A 116 -19.17 3.01 -4.47
CA PRO A 116 -18.30 2.94 -5.64
C PRO A 116 -17.67 4.31 -5.89
N ALA A 117 -16.39 4.32 -6.24
CA ALA A 117 -15.70 5.51 -6.69
C ALA A 117 -16.43 6.09 -7.90
N THR A 118 -17.27 7.10 -7.69
CA THR A 118 -17.81 7.93 -8.77
C THR A 118 -16.62 8.64 -9.41
N GLY A 119 -16.10 8.06 -10.50
CA GLY A 119 -15.19 8.72 -11.40
C GLY A 119 -15.91 9.94 -11.99
N THR A 120 -15.52 11.13 -11.52
CA THR A 120 -15.93 12.39 -12.12
C THR A 120 -15.52 12.41 -13.59
N ARG A 121 -16.54 12.60 -14.41
CA ARG A 121 -16.58 12.84 -15.86
C ARG A 121 -15.41 13.69 -16.35
N ALA A 122 -14.67 13.16 -17.33
CA ALA A 122 -13.82 13.94 -18.21
C ALA A 122 -14.69 14.96 -18.98
N GLU A 123 -14.30 16.23 -18.95
CA GLU A 123 -14.84 17.26 -19.84
C GLU A 123 -14.10 17.18 -21.19
N PRO A 124 -14.80 16.98 -22.32
CA PRO A 124 -14.22 17.24 -23.63
C PRO A 124 -14.42 18.72 -24.01
N SER A 125 -13.33 19.35 -24.46
CA SER A 125 -13.37 20.60 -25.26
C SER A 125 -13.83 20.32 -26.68
#